data_AF-A0A820MTA6-F1
#
_entry.id   AF-A0A820MTA6-F1
#
_cell.length_a   1.000
_cell.length_b   1.000
_cell.length_c   1.000
_cell.angle_alpha   90.00
_cell.angle_beta   90.00
_cell.angle_gamma   90.00
#
_symmetry.space_group_name_H-M   'P 1'
#
loop_
_entity.id
_entity.type
_entity.pdbx_description
1 polymer ?
#
loop_
_entity_poly.entity_id
_entity_poly.type
_entity_poly.pdbx_seq_one_letter_code
_entity_poly.pdbx_strand_id
1 'polypeptide(L)'
;MNIMENAEKECAILGSLFQGIVNEMKNSSTLWEDLVSKANKMHLQLKSTIITFSLFLDAFQRIADLATNTKGATKDIGTALTRLILRHKSIEQKLKYFTNSFIETFIQPLNDCIEEWKKSANILDKDHAKGLKDYKKLRNELRKKASETIKLQKKCKKLPKHDILHNKLNSAIQEVSNYYGMLEEREKQALRSAMIEERSHFCTLFTLLKPAMELEISLASEMSHVEDLVQCLNKNTSDPHCLPLSSEQVIKDLKGIDYSTIVAFKTPPSSPGSLSSRKSSVCSINSISSSSSNSTNNSRSPNHKQSQLKQHQSQIPLPIPHQFCHLNANRTLSMP
;
A
#
# COMPACT_ATOMS: atom_id res chain seq x y z
N MET A 1 -14.51 55.89 8.81
CA MET A 1 -13.32 55.47 9.57
C MET A 1 -13.35 53.95 9.76
N ASN A 2 -14.35 53.38 10.46
CA ASN A 2 -14.51 51.92 10.61
C ASN A 2 -14.35 51.11 9.31
N ILE A 3 -14.97 51.51 8.19
CA ILE A 3 -14.90 50.78 6.91
C ILE A 3 -13.44 50.59 6.42
N MET A 4 -12.59 51.62 6.54
CA MET A 4 -11.18 51.53 6.15
C MET A 4 -10.39 50.60 7.06
N GLU A 5 -10.64 50.66 8.38
CA GLU A 5 -9.92 49.85 9.36
C GLU A 5 -10.35 48.38 9.29
N ASN A 6 -11.61 48.11 8.95
CA ASN A 6 -12.13 46.76 8.75
C ASN A 6 -11.51 46.11 7.50
N ALA A 7 -11.52 46.81 6.35
CA ALA A 7 -10.91 46.31 5.11
C ALA A 7 -9.39 46.07 5.25
N GLU A 8 -8.64 46.93 5.98
CA GLU A 8 -7.22 46.67 6.24
C GLU A 8 -6.99 45.42 7.12
N LYS A 9 -7.91 45.07 8.03
CA LYS A 9 -7.86 43.85 8.85
C LYS A 9 -8.22 42.61 8.02
N GLU A 10 -9.26 42.68 7.20
CA GLU A 10 -9.69 41.57 6.34
C GLU A 10 -8.61 41.19 5.33
N CYS A 11 -8.00 42.16 4.63
CA CYS A 11 -6.84 41.89 3.75
C CYS A 11 -5.66 41.24 4.49
N ALA A 12 -5.39 41.63 5.74
CA ALA A 12 -4.31 41.03 6.53
C ALA A 12 -4.61 39.57 6.95
N ILE A 13 -5.87 39.27 7.28
CA ILE A 13 -6.32 37.91 7.59
C ILE A 13 -6.23 37.02 6.34
N LEU A 14 -6.72 37.51 5.19
CA LEU A 14 -6.66 36.79 3.91
C LEU A 14 -5.21 36.46 3.51
N GLY A 15 -4.31 37.45 3.56
CA GLY A 15 -2.89 37.24 3.26
C GLY A 15 -2.18 36.30 4.24
N SER A 16 -2.57 36.32 5.53
CA SER A 16 -2.04 35.38 6.53
C SER A 16 -2.50 33.94 6.26
N LEU A 17 -3.76 33.74 5.86
CA LEU A 17 -4.30 32.42 5.53
C LEU A 17 -3.68 31.87 4.24
N PHE A 18 -3.52 32.71 3.23
CA PHE A 18 -2.78 32.37 2.00
C PHE A 18 -1.37 31.87 2.32
N GLN A 19 -0.61 32.59 3.17
CA GLN A 19 0.75 32.19 3.51
C GLN A 19 0.79 30.89 4.33
N GLY A 20 -0.23 30.63 5.16
CA GLY A 20 -0.39 29.35 5.86
C GLY A 20 -0.47 28.18 4.88
N ILE A 21 -1.47 28.21 3.98
CA ILE A 21 -1.71 27.17 2.96
C ILE A 21 -0.46 26.95 2.08
N VAL A 22 0.16 28.02 1.59
CA VAL A 22 1.36 27.93 0.74
C VAL A 22 2.56 27.35 1.50
N ASN A 23 2.73 27.66 2.78
CA ASN A 23 3.78 27.06 3.60
C ASN A 23 3.50 25.58 3.89
N GLU A 24 2.25 25.20 4.15
CA GLU A 24 1.84 23.81 4.36
C GLU A 24 2.07 22.97 3.08
N MET A 25 1.67 23.46 1.90
CA MET A 25 1.98 22.81 0.62
C MET A 25 3.49 22.56 0.45
N LYS A 26 4.34 23.58 0.69
CA LYS A 26 5.81 23.45 0.58
C LYS A 26 6.38 22.42 1.57
N ASN A 27 5.93 22.47 2.82
CA ASN A 27 6.38 21.58 3.89
C ASN A 27 5.91 20.13 3.70
N SER A 28 4.76 19.93 3.03
CA SER A 28 4.19 18.60 2.77
C SER A 28 4.99 17.72 1.82
N SER A 29 5.92 18.29 1.04
CA SER A 29 6.71 17.56 0.02
C SER A 29 7.38 16.28 0.54
N THR A 30 7.94 16.32 1.75
CA THR A 30 8.58 15.16 2.40
C THR A 30 7.59 14.04 2.75
N LEU A 31 6.32 14.36 3.01
CA LEU A 31 5.26 13.38 3.28
C LEU A 31 4.86 12.65 1.99
N TRP A 32 4.77 13.39 0.88
CA TRP A 32 4.50 12.80 -0.45
C TRP A 32 5.66 11.90 -0.92
N GLU A 33 6.91 12.33 -0.71
CA GLU A 33 8.11 11.53 -0.98
C GLU A 33 8.15 10.24 -0.14
N ASP A 34 7.81 10.32 1.15
CA ASP A 34 7.76 9.11 1.98
C ASP A 34 6.63 8.17 1.54
N LEU A 35 5.45 8.69 1.17
CA LEU A 35 4.36 7.89 0.62
C LEU A 35 4.80 7.13 -0.64
N VAL A 36 5.45 7.80 -1.60
CA VAL A 36 6.02 7.17 -2.80
C VAL A 36 7.07 6.10 -2.42
N SER A 37 7.94 6.40 -1.45
CA SER A 37 8.96 5.47 -0.94
C SER A 37 8.34 4.21 -0.30
N LYS A 38 7.28 4.36 0.49
CA LYS A 38 6.53 3.23 1.09
C LYS A 38 5.78 2.43 0.01
N ALA A 39 5.10 3.10 -0.92
CA ALA A 39 4.36 2.47 -2.00
C ALA A 39 5.28 1.64 -2.92
N ASN A 40 6.46 2.16 -3.27
CA ASN A 40 7.46 1.42 -4.05
C ASN A 40 7.99 0.19 -3.28
N LYS A 41 8.25 0.31 -1.97
CA LYS A 41 8.61 -0.85 -1.13
C LYS A 41 7.51 -1.92 -1.12
N MET A 42 6.25 -1.51 -1.01
CA MET A 42 5.10 -2.43 -1.09
C MET A 42 5.04 -3.12 -2.45
N HIS A 43 5.14 -2.38 -3.56
CA HIS A 43 5.19 -2.93 -4.92
C HIS A 43 6.30 -3.99 -5.10
N LEU A 44 7.51 -3.72 -4.59
CA LEU A 44 8.61 -4.69 -4.64
C LEU A 44 8.33 -5.97 -3.84
N GLN A 45 7.70 -5.85 -2.66
CA GLN A 45 7.28 -7.03 -1.88
C GLN A 45 6.18 -7.82 -2.60
N LEU A 46 5.18 -7.15 -3.18
CA LEU A 46 4.14 -7.80 -3.98
C LEU A 46 4.72 -8.59 -5.15
N LYS A 47 5.70 -8.04 -5.87
CA LYS A 47 6.43 -8.77 -6.94
C LYS A 47 7.14 -10.02 -6.42
N SER A 48 7.79 -9.93 -5.26
CA SER A 48 8.43 -11.10 -4.61
C SER A 48 7.39 -12.15 -4.18
N THR A 49 6.25 -11.71 -3.64
CA THR A 49 5.13 -12.56 -3.23
C THR A 49 4.54 -13.30 -4.43
N ILE A 50 4.32 -12.64 -5.57
CA ILE A 50 3.83 -13.28 -6.81
C ILE A 50 4.76 -14.41 -7.25
N ILE A 51 6.08 -14.17 -7.30
CA ILE A 51 7.07 -15.19 -7.68
C ILE A 51 7.04 -16.38 -6.72
N THR A 52 7.04 -16.11 -5.41
CA THR A 52 7.01 -17.15 -4.37
C THR A 52 5.71 -17.95 -4.41
N PHE A 53 4.58 -17.28 -4.66
CA PHE A 53 3.25 -17.91 -4.77
C PHE A 53 3.17 -18.82 -6.00
N SER A 54 3.68 -18.37 -7.15
CA SER A 54 3.76 -19.18 -8.37
C SER A 54 4.55 -20.49 -8.16
N LEU A 55 5.74 -20.38 -7.54
CA LEU A 55 6.58 -21.54 -7.17
C LEU A 55 5.89 -22.49 -6.19
N PHE A 56 5.12 -21.96 -5.24
CA PHE A 56 4.29 -22.77 -4.34
C PHE A 56 3.19 -23.50 -5.11
N LEU A 57 2.47 -22.84 -6.02
CA LEU A 57 1.40 -23.46 -6.81
C LEU A 57 1.92 -24.56 -7.74
N ASP A 58 3.10 -24.40 -8.33
CA ASP A 58 3.75 -25.46 -9.12
C ASP A 58 4.22 -26.65 -8.25
N ALA A 59 4.69 -26.39 -7.03
CA ALA A 59 4.98 -27.45 -6.07
C ALA A 59 3.71 -28.20 -5.63
N PHE A 60 2.61 -27.48 -5.40
CA PHE A 60 1.31 -28.04 -5.02
C PHE A 60 0.70 -28.86 -6.18
N GLN A 61 0.85 -28.41 -7.43
CA GLN A 61 0.33 -29.14 -8.60
C GLN A 61 0.93 -30.54 -8.71
N ARG A 62 2.23 -30.72 -8.43
CA ARG A 62 2.86 -32.05 -8.41
C ARG A 62 2.21 -33.04 -7.42
N ILE A 63 1.68 -32.54 -6.30
CA ILE A 63 0.95 -33.36 -5.32
C ILE A 63 -0.47 -33.66 -5.83
N ALA A 64 -1.14 -32.69 -6.45
CA ALA A 64 -2.45 -32.89 -7.07
C ALA A 64 -2.37 -33.89 -8.25
N ASP A 65 -1.31 -33.83 -9.06
CA ASP A 65 -1.02 -34.76 -10.15
C ASP A 65 -0.75 -36.18 -9.62
N LEU A 66 0.05 -36.30 -8.56
CA LEU A 66 0.29 -37.58 -7.88
C LEU A 66 -1.02 -38.23 -7.44
N ALA A 67 -1.91 -37.47 -6.79
CA ALA A 67 -3.22 -37.94 -6.38
C ALA A 67 -4.12 -38.30 -7.58
N THR A 68 -4.11 -37.49 -8.65
CA THR A 68 -4.91 -37.71 -9.87
C THR A 68 -4.49 -38.98 -10.63
N ASN A 69 -3.24 -39.40 -10.51
CA ASN A 69 -2.70 -40.64 -11.09
C ASN A 69 -2.96 -41.90 -10.24
N THR A 70 -3.59 -41.77 -9.06
CA THR A 70 -4.00 -42.93 -8.24
C THR A 70 -5.29 -43.61 -8.78
N LYS A 71 -5.69 -44.72 -8.15
CA LYS A 71 -6.93 -45.44 -8.43
C LYS A 71 -7.96 -45.19 -7.33
N GLY A 72 -9.25 -45.27 -7.67
CA GLY A 72 -10.35 -45.03 -6.74
C GLY A 72 -10.52 -43.54 -6.39
N ALA A 73 -11.21 -43.27 -5.27
CA ALA A 73 -11.62 -41.93 -4.83
C ALA A 73 -10.47 -40.91 -4.63
N THR A 74 -9.24 -41.38 -4.39
CA THR A 74 -8.07 -40.49 -4.25
C THR A 74 -7.79 -39.68 -5.52
N LYS A 75 -8.20 -40.18 -6.69
CA LYS A 75 -8.19 -39.43 -7.96
C LYS A 75 -9.14 -38.22 -7.94
N ASP A 76 -10.28 -38.33 -7.27
CA ASP A 76 -11.27 -37.25 -7.16
C ASP A 76 -10.75 -36.13 -6.24
N ILE A 77 -9.97 -36.48 -5.20
CA ILE A 77 -9.21 -35.52 -4.40
C ILE A 77 -8.20 -34.77 -5.28
N GLY A 78 -7.36 -35.48 -6.05
CA GLY A 78 -6.39 -34.85 -6.97
C GLY A 78 -7.02 -33.93 -8.02
N THR A 79 -8.18 -34.33 -8.53
CA THR A 79 -8.98 -33.53 -9.48
C THR A 79 -9.51 -32.24 -8.82
N ALA A 80 -10.00 -32.32 -7.59
CA ALA A 80 -10.46 -31.15 -6.83
C ALA A 80 -9.29 -30.22 -6.44
N LEU A 81 -8.15 -30.77 -6.03
CA LEU A 81 -6.92 -30.00 -5.75
C LEU A 81 -6.43 -29.24 -6.99
N THR A 82 -6.43 -29.88 -8.16
CA THR A 82 -6.05 -29.22 -9.43
C THR A 82 -6.96 -28.03 -9.74
N ARG A 83 -8.29 -28.16 -9.52
CA ARG A 83 -9.23 -27.03 -9.69
C ARG A 83 -8.95 -25.89 -8.72
N LEU A 84 -8.63 -26.19 -7.46
CA LEU A 84 -8.24 -25.19 -6.46
C LEU A 84 -6.96 -24.45 -6.90
N ILE A 85 -5.94 -25.17 -7.35
CA ILE A 85 -4.67 -24.58 -7.83
C ILE A 85 -4.90 -23.69 -9.04
N LEU A 86 -5.72 -24.12 -10.01
CA LEU A 86 -6.08 -23.29 -11.17
C LEU A 86 -6.82 -22.00 -10.75
N ARG A 87 -7.69 -22.04 -9.74
CA ARG A 87 -8.30 -20.82 -9.18
C ARG A 87 -7.27 -19.91 -8.52
N HIS A 88 -6.33 -20.45 -7.75
CA HIS A 88 -5.24 -19.66 -7.19
C HIS A 88 -4.31 -19.06 -8.26
N LYS A 89 -4.09 -19.73 -9.40
CA LYS A 89 -3.35 -19.14 -10.53
C LYS A 89 -4.11 -17.98 -11.19
N SER A 90 -5.44 -17.98 -11.20
CA SER A 90 -6.26 -16.80 -11.59
C SER A 90 -6.06 -15.63 -10.62
N ILE A 91 -6.07 -15.89 -9.32
CA ILE A 91 -5.81 -14.89 -8.27
C ILE A 91 -4.38 -14.32 -8.40
N GLU A 92 -3.38 -15.16 -8.66
CA GLU A 92 -1.99 -14.75 -8.95
C GLU A 92 -1.91 -13.79 -10.15
N GLN A 93 -2.62 -14.10 -11.24
CA GLN A 93 -2.67 -13.24 -12.43
C GLN A 93 -3.32 -11.88 -12.14
N LYS A 94 -4.45 -11.85 -11.40
CA LYS A 94 -5.09 -10.60 -10.96
C LYS A 94 -4.16 -9.77 -10.07
N LEU A 95 -3.47 -10.40 -9.12
CA LEU A 95 -2.48 -9.74 -8.25
C LEU A 95 -1.31 -9.17 -9.06
N LYS A 96 -0.87 -9.86 -10.12
CA LYS A 96 0.15 -9.37 -11.05
C LYS A 96 -0.31 -8.16 -11.85
N TYR A 97 -1.56 -8.15 -12.35
CA TYR A 97 -2.13 -6.97 -13.01
C TYR A 97 -2.24 -5.76 -12.07
N PHE A 98 -2.76 -5.97 -10.85
CA PHE A 98 -2.78 -4.94 -9.81
C PHE A 98 -1.36 -4.38 -9.54
N THR A 99 -0.40 -5.26 -9.32
CA THR A 99 0.98 -4.88 -8.95
C THR A 99 1.67 -4.08 -10.06
N ASN A 100 1.45 -4.41 -11.33
CA ASN A 100 1.98 -3.66 -12.47
C ASN A 100 1.27 -2.30 -12.64
N SER A 101 -0.08 -2.29 -12.58
CA SER A 101 -0.85 -1.04 -12.66
C SER A 101 -0.50 -0.08 -11.52
N PHE A 102 -0.22 -0.58 -10.32
CA PHE A 102 0.13 0.25 -9.16
C PHE A 102 1.46 1.02 -9.34
N ILE A 103 2.45 0.47 -10.05
CA ILE A 103 3.68 1.22 -10.39
C ILE A 103 3.44 2.19 -11.56
N GLU A 104 2.75 1.75 -12.60
CA GLU A 104 2.53 2.52 -13.85
C GLU A 104 1.54 3.68 -13.69
N THR A 105 0.47 3.51 -12.91
CA THR A 105 -0.63 4.50 -12.80
C THR A 105 -0.56 5.36 -11.54
N PHE A 106 0.04 4.84 -10.46
CA PHE A 106 0.10 5.53 -9.17
C PHE A 106 1.52 5.97 -8.79
N ILE A 107 2.44 5.04 -8.51
CA ILE A 107 3.75 5.37 -7.92
C ILE A 107 4.56 6.31 -8.82
N GLN A 108 4.76 5.95 -10.09
CA GLN A 108 5.60 6.74 -10.99
C GLN A 108 4.98 8.10 -11.35
N PRO A 109 3.69 8.20 -11.76
CA PRO A 109 3.08 9.51 -12.01
C PRO A 109 3.02 10.40 -10.77
N LEU A 110 2.80 9.84 -9.57
CA LEU A 110 2.80 10.64 -8.33
C LEU A 110 4.19 11.20 -8.02
N ASN A 111 5.25 10.40 -8.23
CA ASN A 111 6.63 10.87 -8.08
C ASN A 111 6.94 12.06 -8.99
N ASP A 112 6.50 12.01 -10.24
CA ASP A 112 6.70 13.09 -11.21
C ASP A 112 5.89 14.35 -10.84
N CYS A 113 4.67 14.18 -10.30
CA CYS A 113 3.83 15.30 -9.85
C CYS A 113 4.43 16.10 -8.69
N ILE A 114 5.15 15.46 -7.76
CA ILE A 114 5.69 16.11 -6.55
C ILE A 114 6.65 17.26 -6.91
N GLU A 115 7.48 17.10 -7.94
CA GLU A 115 8.40 18.16 -8.39
C GLU A 115 7.67 19.34 -9.04
N GLU A 116 6.57 19.09 -9.75
CA GLU A 116 5.72 20.16 -10.30
C GLU A 116 4.94 20.90 -9.19
N TRP A 117 4.45 20.19 -8.17
CA TRP A 117 3.78 20.80 -7.01
C TRP A 117 4.73 21.69 -6.19
N LYS A 118 6.00 21.29 -6.02
CA LYS A 118 7.04 22.15 -5.44
C LYS A 118 7.23 23.44 -6.25
N LYS A 119 7.15 23.37 -7.59
CA LYS A 119 7.26 24.55 -8.47
C LYS A 119 6.02 25.43 -8.36
N SER A 120 4.80 24.87 -8.41
CA SER A 120 3.54 25.62 -8.35
C SER A 120 3.41 26.42 -7.04
N ALA A 121 3.68 25.80 -5.88
CA ALA A 121 3.65 26.47 -4.58
C ALA A 121 4.66 27.62 -4.49
N ASN A 122 5.82 27.50 -5.15
CA ASN A 122 6.81 28.59 -5.24
C ASN A 122 6.43 29.69 -6.24
N ILE A 123 5.64 29.39 -7.28
CA ILE A 123 5.09 30.39 -8.20
C ILE A 123 4.01 31.22 -7.49
N LEU A 124 3.05 30.57 -6.82
CA LEU A 124 2.01 31.22 -6.03
C LEU A 124 2.61 32.20 -5.00
N ASP A 125 3.60 31.74 -4.23
CA ASP A 125 4.30 32.56 -3.23
C ASP A 125 4.99 33.79 -3.84
N LYS A 126 5.66 33.62 -5.00
CA LYS A 126 6.31 34.72 -5.72
C LYS A 126 5.31 35.73 -6.27
N ASP A 127 4.21 35.27 -6.84
CA ASP A 127 3.17 36.12 -7.42
C ASP A 127 2.37 36.87 -6.35
N HIS A 128 2.11 36.24 -5.20
CA HIS A 128 1.56 36.92 -4.03
C HIS A 128 2.56 37.93 -3.46
N ALA A 129 3.83 37.57 -3.27
CA ALA A 129 4.85 38.50 -2.78
C ALA A 129 5.07 39.70 -3.73
N LYS A 130 4.96 39.51 -5.05
CA LYS A 130 4.93 40.59 -6.04
C LYS A 130 3.67 41.44 -5.89
N GLY A 131 2.50 40.80 -5.82
CA GLY A 131 1.22 41.44 -5.53
C GLY A 131 1.22 42.26 -4.24
N LEU A 132 1.88 41.78 -3.19
CA LEU A 132 2.01 42.44 -1.89
C LEU A 132 2.92 43.68 -1.97
N LYS A 133 3.95 43.67 -2.82
CA LYS A 133 4.78 44.86 -3.09
C LYS A 133 3.95 45.94 -3.79
N ASP A 134 3.13 45.57 -4.76
CA ASP A 134 2.27 46.51 -5.48
C ASP A 134 1.08 46.97 -4.60
N TYR A 135 0.50 46.09 -3.79
CA TYR A 135 -0.46 46.41 -2.72
C TYR A 135 0.12 47.44 -1.75
N LYS A 136 1.37 47.29 -1.30
CA LYS A 136 2.03 48.27 -0.40
C LYS A 136 2.19 49.65 -1.05
N LYS A 137 2.46 49.72 -2.36
CA LYS A 137 2.49 51.00 -3.11
C LYS A 137 1.09 51.62 -3.17
N LEU A 138 0.10 50.86 -3.64
CA LEU A 138 -1.30 51.28 -3.77
C LEU A 138 -1.89 51.73 -2.43
N ARG A 139 -1.61 51.00 -1.33
CA ARG A 139 -2.01 51.39 0.04
C ARG A 139 -1.41 52.72 0.48
N ASN A 140 -0.16 53.01 0.12
CA ASN A 140 0.48 54.30 0.43
C ASN A 140 -0.14 55.45 -0.36
N GLU A 141 -0.54 55.22 -1.62
CA GLU A 141 -1.30 56.20 -2.42
C GLU A 141 -2.73 56.40 -1.89
N LEU A 142 -3.40 55.31 -1.53
CA LEU A 142 -4.74 55.30 -0.94
C LEU A 142 -4.78 56.06 0.38
N ARG A 143 -3.75 55.92 1.24
CA ARG A 143 -3.60 56.71 2.47
C ARG A 143 -3.43 58.21 2.20
N LYS A 144 -2.75 58.61 1.11
CA LYS A 144 -2.67 60.02 0.69
C LYS A 144 -4.07 60.52 0.26
N LYS A 145 -4.75 59.80 -0.65
CA LYS A 145 -6.11 60.16 -1.11
C LYS A 145 -7.14 60.21 0.03
N ALA A 146 -7.11 59.27 0.97
CA ALA A 146 -7.97 59.29 2.15
C ALA A 146 -7.69 60.54 3.04
N SER A 147 -6.42 60.89 3.23
CA SER A 147 -6.03 62.10 3.98
C SER A 147 -6.48 63.39 3.30
N GLU A 148 -6.44 63.46 1.97
CA GLU A 148 -6.97 64.57 1.18
C GLU A 148 -8.51 64.64 1.23
N THR A 149 -9.18 63.48 1.19
CA THR A 149 -10.64 63.37 1.34
C THR A 149 -11.10 63.89 2.70
N ILE A 150 -10.36 63.61 3.79
CA ILE A 150 -10.63 64.19 5.12
C ILE A 150 -10.47 65.72 5.12
N LYS A 151 -9.47 66.27 4.41
CA LYS A 151 -9.31 67.72 4.25
C LYS A 151 -10.47 68.35 3.48
N LEU A 152 -10.95 67.70 2.41
CA LEU A 152 -12.15 68.10 1.66
C LEU A 152 -13.41 68.04 2.53
N GLN A 153 -13.57 66.98 3.34
CA GLN A 153 -14.69 66.83 4.26
C GLN A 153 -14.74 67.96 5.30
N LYS A 154 -13.58 68.34 5.85
CA LYS A 154 -13.46 69.50 6.76
C LYS A 154 -13.77 70.83 6.07
N LYS A 155 -13.49 70.98 4.77
CA LYS A 155 -13.88 72.18 3.99
C LYS A 155 -15.39 72.22 3.74
N CYS A 156 -16.02 71.11 3.34
CA CYS A 156 -17.47 71.06 3.10
C CYS A 156 -18.28 71.36 4.38
N LYS A 157 -17.83 70.87 5.55
CA LYS A 157 -18.43 71.22 6.85
C LYS A 157 -18.43 72.73 7.16
N LYS A 158 -17.56 73.52 6.53
CA LYS A 158 -17.51 75.00 6.67
C LYS A 158 -18.33 75.73 5.60
N LEU A 159 -18.69 75.08 4.48
CA LEU A 159 -19.47 75.65 3.38
C LEU A 159 -20.62 74.71 2.98
N PRO A 160 -21.67 74.57 3.80
CA PRO A 160 -22.72 73.54 3.63
C PRO A 160 -23.68 73.77 2.46
N LYS A 161 -23.59 74.89 1.73
CA LYS A 161 -24.43 75.21 0.55
C LYS A 161 -23.67 75.13 -0.78
N HIS A 162 -22.52 74.47 -0.81
CA HIS A 162 -21.61 74.49 -1.97
C HIS A 162 -21.61 73.15 -2.72
N ASP A 163 -22.67 72.88 -3.48
CA ASP A 163 -22.95 71.58 -4.11
C ASP A 163 -21.77 70.99 -4.91
N ILE A 164 -21.03 71.83 -5.65
CA ILE A 164 -19.83 71.40 -6.40
C ILE A 164 -18.76 70.79 -5.48
N LEU A 165 -18.58 71.31 -4.25
CA LEU A 165 -17.65 70.76 -3.27
C LEU A 165 -18.18 69.47 -2.64
N HIS A 166 -19.49 69.38 -2.39
CA HIS A 166 -20.13 68.16 -1.90
C HIS A 166 -20.04 67.01 -2.93
N ASN A 167 -20.29 67.30 -4.21
CA ASN A 167 -20.13 66.33 -5.30
C ASN A 167 -18.68 65.84 -5.42
N LYS A 168 -17.70 66.76 -5.31
CA LYS A 168 -16.28 66.41 -5.31
C LYS A 168 -15.86 65.57 -4.10
N LEU A 169 -16.44 65.84 -2.92
CA LEU A 169 -16.23 65.03 -1.72
C LEU A 169 -16.81 63.62 -1.89
N ASN A 170 -18.05 63.50 -2.38
CA ASN A 170 -18.71 62.21 -2.61
C ASN A 170 -17.93 61.35 -3.61
N SER A 171 -17.45 61.95 -4.70
CA SER A 171 -16.58 61.28 -5.68
C SER A 171 -15.27 60.78 -5.05
N ALA A 172 -14.59 61.59 -4.23
CA ALA A 172 -13.36 61.18 -3.56
C ALA A 172 -13.57 60.06 -2.52
N ILE A 173 -14.70 60.07 -1.79
CA ILE A 173 -15.09 58.99 -0.88
C ILE A 173 -15.35 57.69 -1.66
N GLN A 174 -16.08 57.76 -2.77
CA GLN A 174 -16.36 56.59 -3.61
C GLN A 174 -15.07 56.02 -4.22
N GLU A 175 -14.15 56.87 -4.69
CA GLU A 175 -12.86 56.44 -5.23
C GLU A 175 -12.06 55.64 -4.19
N VAL A 176 -11.93 56.17 -2.97
CA VAL A 176 -11.26 55.46 -1.86
C VAL A 176 -11.94 54.12 -1.57
N SER A 177 -13.28 54.06 -1.57
CA SER A 177 -14.04 52.83 -1.34
C SER A 177 -13.79 51.78 -2.43
N ASN A 178 -13.77 52.20 -3.70
CA ASN A 178 -13.52 51.32 -4.84
C ASN A 178 -12.11 50.71 -4.78
N TYR A 179 -11.09 51.52 -4.43
CA TYR A 179 -9.72 51.02 -4.27
C TYR A 179 -9.60 49.97 -3.17
N TYR A 180 -10.26 50.14 -2.02
CA TYR A 180 -10.26 49.12 -0.97
C TYR A 180 -10.88 47.80 -1.45
N GLY A 181 -12.04 47.86 -2.13
CA GLY A 181 -12.67 46.65 -2.70
C GLY A 181 -11.81 45.93 -3.74
N MET A 182 -11.08 46.67 -4.58
CA MET A 182 -10.11 46.08 -5.53
C MET A 182 -8.94 45.37 -4.84
N LEU A 183 -8.46 45.91 -3.72
CA LEU A 183 -7.37 45.29 -2.95
C LEU A 183 -7.85 44.05 -2.19
N GLU A 184 -9.05 44.10 -1.61
CA GLU A 184 -9.69 42.97 -0.94
C GLU A 184 -9.95 41.80 -1.91
N GLU A 185 -10.52 42.09 -3.09
CA GLU A 185 -10.78 41.05 -4.09
C GLU A 185 -9.49 40.45 -4.66
N ARG A 186 -8.39 41.21 -4.69
CA ARG A 186 -7.07 40.68 -5.06
C ARG A 186 -6.56 39.65 -4.04
N GLU A 187 -6.66 39.93 -2.74
CA GLU A 187 -6.27 38.98 -1.69
C GLU A 187 -7.19 37.74 -1.69
N LYS A 188 -8.51 37.92 -1.84
CA LYS A 188 -9.45 36.82 -2.02
C LYS A 188 -9.09 35.95 -3.22
N GLN A 189 -8.72 36.56 -4.35
CA GLN A 189 -8.36 35.79 -5.54
C GLN A 189 -7.05 35.01 -5.37
N ALA A 190 -6.04 35.58 -4.71
CA ALA A 190 -4.82 34.86 -4.39
C ALA A 190 -5.07 33.67 -3.45
N LEU A 191 -5.89 33.87 -2.41
CA LEU A 191 -6.33 32.81 -1.50
C LEU A 191 -7.09 31.70 -2.23
N ARG A 192 -8.04 32.04 -3.11
CA ARG A 192 -8.76 31.06 -3.94
C ARG A 192 -7.79 30.24 -4.80
N SER A 193 -6.80 30.87 -5.43
CA SER A 193 -5.79 30.15 -6.22
C SER A 193 -4.98 29.18 -5.37
N ALA A 194 -4.56 29.55 -4.15
CA ALA A 194 -3.85 28.65 -3.23
C ALA A 194 -4.71 27.46 -2.79
N MET A 195 -5.98 27.70 -2.41
CA MET A 195 -6.91 26.63 -2.01
C MET A 195 -7.26 25.68 -3.17
N ILE A 196 -7.33 26.20 -4.41
CA ILE A 196 -7.56 25.37 -5.60
C ILE A 196 -6.33 24.50 -5.88
N GLU A 197 -5.12 25.06 -5.79
CA GLU A 197 -3.87 24.33 -5.99
C GLU A 197 -3.71 23.21 -4.95
N GLU A 198 -3.86 23.52 -3.65
CA GLU A 198 -3.81 22.53 -2.56
C GLU A 198 -4.82 21.40 -2.78
N ARG A 199 -6.09 21.74 -3.08
CA ARG A 199 -7.13 20.76 -3.39
C ARG A 199 -6.76 19.90 -4.61
N SER A 200 -6.10 20.47 -5.61
CA SER A 200 -5.72 19.76 -6.83
C SER A 200 -4.74 18.62 -6.58
N HIS A 201 -3.83 18.76 -5.60
CA HIS A 201 -2.87 17.71 -5.26
C HIS A 201 -3.59 16.45 -4.75
N PHE A 202 -4.54 16.62 -3.83
CA PHE A 202 -5.36 15.51 -3.31
C PHE A 202 -6.33 14.92 -4.35
N CYS A 203 -6.91 15.76 -5.23
CA CYS A 203 -7.73 15.27 -6.35
C CYS A 203 -6.89 14.44 -7.35
N THR A 204 -5.65 14.86 -7.60
CA THR A 204 -4.70 14.16 -8.47
C THR A 204 -4.30 12.83 -7.84
N LEU A 205 -3.95 12.81 -6.54
CA LEU A 205 -3.65 11.58 -5.78
C LEU A 205 -4.73 10.51 -5.97
N PHE A 206 -6.01 10.86 -5.77
CA PHE A 206 -7.12 9.92 -5.95
C PHE A 206 -7.27 9.49 -7.41
N THR A 207 -7.09 10.40 -8.37
CA THR A 207 -7.16 10.10 -9.80
C THR A 207 -6.10 9.08 -10.23
N LEU A 208 -4.88 9.21 -9.71
CA LEU A 208 -3.77 8.28 -9.95
C LEU A 208 -3.95 6.93 -9.22
N LEU A 209 -4.54 6.93 -8.02
CA LEU A 209 -4.74 5.72 -7.22
C LEU A 209 -5.93 4.87 -7.72
N LYS A 210 -6.96 5.51 -8.29
CA LYS A 210 -8.23 4.88 -8.68
C LYS A 210 -8.07 3.60 -9.54
N PRO A 211 -7.25 3.55 -10.61
CA PRO A 211 -7.10 2.34 -11.43
C PRO A 211 -6.61 1.12 -10.65
N ALA A 212 -5.72 1.34 -9.68
CA ALA A 212 -5.25 0.27 -8.80
C ALA A 212 -6.37 -0.23 -7.86
N MET A 213 -7.21 0.66 -7.33
CA MET A 213 -8.36 0.29 -6.49
C MET A 213 -9.41 -0.52 -7.25
N GLU A 214 -9.67 -0.20 -8.52
CA GLU A 214 -10.57 -0.97 -9.38
C GLU A 214 -10.04 -2.40 -9.62
N LEU A 215 -8.72 -2.56 -9.76
CA LEU A 215 -8.07 -3.88 -9.87
C LEU A 215 -8.04 -4.64 -8.53
N GLU A 216 -7.89 -3.95 -7.40
CA GLU A 216 -7.98 -4.56 -6.06
C GLU A 216 -9.38 -5.13 -5.79
N ILE A 217 -10.43 -4.40 -6.15
CA ILE A 217 -11.82 -4.88 -6.10
C ILE A 217 -11.99 -6.13 -6.99
N SER A 218 -11.43 -6.13 -8.20
CA SER A 218 -11.48 -7.30 -9.09
C SER A 218 -10.63 -8.48 -8.60
N LEU A 219 -9.61 -8.26 -7.79
CA LEU A 219 -8.83 -9.31 -7.14
C LEU A 219 -9.63 -9.92 -5.98
N ALA A 220 -10.26 -9.09 -5.15
CA ALA A 220 -11.09 -9.53 -4.04
C ALA A 220 -12.28 -10.40 -4.50
N SER A 221 -12.90 -10.09 -5.64
CA SER A 221 -14.01 -10.89 -6.17
C SER A 221 -13.64 -12.33 -6.54
N GLU A 222 -12.41 -12.58 -7.03
CA GLU A 222 -11.96 -13.95 -7.37
C GLU A 222 -11.84 -14.87 -6.15
N MET A 223 -11.63 -14.30 -4.95
CA MET A 223 -11.48 -15.07 -3.72
C MET A 223 -12.77 -15.83 -3.34
N SER A 224 -13.94 -15.30 -3.72
CA SER A 224 -15.25 -15.95 -3.48
C SER A 224 -15.33 -17.38 -4.03
N HIS A 225 -14.70 -17.62 -5.18
CA HIS A 225 -14.69 -18.93 -5.85
C HIS A 225 -13.83 -19.99 -5.16
N VAL A 226 -13.05 -19.63 -4.14
CA VAL A 226 -12.25 -20.58 -3.36
C VAL A 226 -13.14 -21.35 -2.38
N GLU A 227 -14.22 -20.73 -1.87
CA GLU A 227 -15.11 -21.34 -0.86
C GLU A 227 -15.77 -22.62 -1.38
N ASP A 228 -16.34 -22.59 -2.60
CA ASP A 228 -16.95 -23.75 -3.25
C ASP A 228 -15.96 -24.92 -3.43
N LEU A 229 -14.70 -24.60 -3.74
CA LEU A 229 -13.63 -25.59 -3.94
C LEU A 229 -13.19 -26.21 -2.61
N VAL A 230 -13.12 -25.42 -1.54
CA VAL A 230 -12.88 -25.92 -0.17
C VAL A 230 -14.03 -26.81 0.29
N GLN A 231 -15.29 -26.43 0.05
CA GLN A 231 -16.45 -27.28 0.36
C GLN A 231 -16.44 -28.60 -0.43
N CYS A 232 -16.01 -28.59 -1.69
CA CYS A 232 -15.83 -29.79 -2.51
C CYS A 232 -14.73 -30.69 -1.94
N LEU A 233 -13.57 -30.13 -1.59
CA LEU A 233 -12.47 -30.87 -0.98
C LEU A 233 -12.87 -31.50 0.37
N ASN A 234 -13.54 -30.75 1.25
CA ASN A 234 -14.03 -31.26 2.53
C ASN A 234 -14.93 -32.50 2.38
N LYS A 235 -15.79 -32.54 1.35
CA LYS A 235 -16.61 -33.73 1.03
C LYS A 235 -15.74 -34.91 0.60
N ASN A 236 -14.74 -34.66 -0.24
CA ASN A 236 -13.82 -35.71 -0.72
C ASN A 236 -12.84 -36.22 0.37
N THR A 237 -12.69 -35.51 1.49
CA THR A 237 -11.78 -35.86 2.60
C THR A 237 -12.47 -36.14 3.93
N SER A 238 -13.81 -36.23 3.96
CA SER A 238 -14.60 -36.29 5.22
C SER A 238 -14.31 -37.49 6.12
N ASP A 239 -13.98 -38.65 5.54
CA ASP A 239 -13.59 -39.86 6.29
C ASP A 239 -12.34 -40.49 5.65
N PRO A 240 -11.13 -40.14 6.13
CA PRO A 240 -9.88 -40.62 5.55
C PRO A 240 -9.49 -42.04 5.96
N HIS A 241 -10.25 -42.68 6.86
CA HIS A 241 -9.96 -44.03 7.38
C HIS A 241 -10.96 -45.09 6.89
N CYS A 242 -12.09 -44.68 6.31
CA CYS A 242 -13.01 -45.54 5.59
C CYS A 242 -12.70 -45.55 4.08
N LEU A 243 -12.85 -46.69 3.42
CA LEU A 243 -12.63 -46.80 1.97
C LEU A 243 -13.92 -46.44 1.21
N PRO A 244 -13.93 -45.41 0.33
CA PRO A 244 -15.16 -45.03 -0.37
C PRO A 244 -15.64 -46.09 -1.36
N LEU A 245 -16.96 -46.12 -1.62
CA LEU A 245 -17.59 -47.11 -2.51
C LEU A 245 -17.00 -47.13 -3.94
N SER A 246 -16.54 -45.99 -4.46
CA SER A 246 -15.85 -45.92 -5.75
C SER A 246 -14.49 -46.62 -5.75
N SER A 247 -13.77 -46.60 -4.62
CA SER A 247 -12.54 -47.38 -4.43
C SER A 247 -12.82 -48.88 -4.22
N GLU A 248 -13.87 -49.22 -3.48
CA GLU A 248 -14.34 -50.61 -3.34
C GLU A 248 -14.75 -51.22 -4.68
N GLN A 249 -15.34 -50.45 -5.58
CA GLN A 249 -15.68 -50.92 -6.92
C GLN A 249 -14.42 -51.31 -7.71
N VAL A 250 -13.34 -50.51 -7.64
CA VAL A 250 -12.05 -50.87 -8.25
C VAL A 250 -11.52 -52.21 -7.73
N ILE A 251 -11.74 -52.54 -6.45
CA ILE A 251 -11.34 -53.85 -5.89
C ILE A 251 -12.20 -55.00 -6.45
N LYS A 252 -13.51 -54.77 -6.63
CA LYS A 252 -14.42 -55.76 -7.22
C LYS A 252 -14.09 -56.03 -8.68
N ASP A 253 -13.78 -54.98 -9.45
CA ASP A 253 -13.48 -55.08 -10.89
C ASP A 253 -12.20 -55.88 -11.17
N LEU A 254 -11.25 -55.96 -10.22
CA LEU A 254 -10.05 -56.79 -10.33
C LEU A 254 -10.34 -58.30 -10.29
N LYS A 255 -11.51 -58.75 -9.81
CA LYS A 255 -11.83 -60.18 -9.64
C LYS A 255 -12.10 -60.93 -10.96
N GLY A 256 -12.19 -60.22 -12.08
CA GLY A 256 -12.37 -60.79 -13.43
C GLY A 256 -11.11 -60.86 -14.29
N ILE A 257 -9.92 -60.59 -13.73
CA ILE A 257 -8.65 -60.59 -14.48
C ILE A 257 -7.97 -61.96 -14.35
N ASP A 258 -7.71 -62.62 -15.49
CA ASP A 258 -7.01 -63.90 -15.53
C ASP A 258 -5.60 -63.81 -14.91
N TYR A 259 -5.25 -64.83 -14.12
CA TYR A 259 -3.98 -64.92 -13.40
C TYR A 259 -2.75 -64.80 -14.33
N SER A 260 -2.88 -65.27 -15.58
CA SER A 260 -1.87 -65.14 -16.64
C SER A 260 -1.49 -63.69 -16.96
N THR A 261 -2.43 -62.75 -16.88
CA THR A 261 -2.21 -61.32 -17.15
C THR A 261 -1.52 -60.62 -15.97
N ILE A 262 -1.77 -61.09 -14.74
CA ILE A 262 -1.21 -60.50 -13.52
C ILE A 262 0.28 -60.88 -13.36
N VAL A 263 0.64 -62.11 -13.69
CA VAL A 263 2.03 -62.61 -13.57
C VAL A 263 3.00 -61.84 -14.50
N ALA A 264 2.52 -61.32 -15.64
CA ALA A 264 3.32 -60.51 -16.55
C ALA A 264 3.84 -59.18 -15.96
N PHE A 265 3.23 -58.68 -14.88
CA PHE A 265 3.58 -57.39 -14.26
C PHE A 265 4.39 -57.48 -12.96
N LYS A 266 4.58 -58.68 -12.37
CA LYS A 266 5.21 -58.84 -11.04
C LYS A 266 6.05 -60.10 -10.86
N THR A 267 7.10 -60.24 -11.66
CA THR A 267 8.33 -60.90 -11.19
C THR A 267 9.55 -60.24 -11.83
N PRO A 268 10.51 -59.69 -11.06
CA PRO A 268 11.85 -59.50 -11.57
C PRO A 268 12.39 -60.86 -12.06
N PRO A 269 13.07 -60.94 -13.21
CA PRO A 269 13.66 -62.21 -13.64
C PRO A 269 14.64 -62.70 -12.59
N SER A 270 14.48 -63.95 -12.16
CA SER A 270 15.42 -64.58 -11.22
C SER A 270 16.83 -64.56 -11.80
N SER A 271 17.80 -64.03 -11.03
CA SER A 271 19.21 -64.04 -11.43
C SER A 271 19.66 -65.47 -11.75
N PRO A 272 20.38 -65.71 -12.87
CA PRO A 272 20.90 -67.03 -13.18
C PRO A 272 21.89 -67.46 -12.10
N GLY A 273 21.71 -68.67 -11.57
CA GLY A 273 22.46 -69.14 -10.41
C GLY A 273 23.95 -69.37 -10.71
N SER A 274 24.83 -68.79 -9.87
CA SER A 274 26.26 -69.09 -9.85
C SER A 274 26.53 -70.32 -8.95
N LEU A 275 26.65 -71.49 -9.58
CA LEU A 275 27.24 -72.67 -8.96
C LEU A 275 28.77 -72.52 -8.88
N SER A 276 29.35 -72.68 -7.68
CA SER A 276 30.80 -72.74 -7.41
C SER A 276 31.58 -71.41 -7.60
N SER A 277 32.66 -71.10 -6.86
CA SER A 277 33.27 -71.79 -5.72
C SER A 277 34.10 -70.85 -4.82
N ARG A 278 34.66 -71.42 -3.74
CA ARG A 278 35.37 -70.74 -2.64
C ARG A 278 36.79 -70.25 -3.01
N LYS A 279 37.28 -69.19 -2.33
CA LYS A 279 38.33 -69.25 -1.25
C LYS A 279 39.33 -68.06 -1.25
N SER A 280 39.53 -67.42 -0.07
CA SER A 280 40.70 -66.59 0.37
C SER A 280 41.06 -65.32 -0.45
N SER A 281 41.49 -64.20 0.14
CA SER A 281 42.61 -64.06 1.11
C SER A 281 42.41 -62.96 2.18
N VAL A 282 43.44 -62.78 3.03
CA VAL A 282 43.45 -62.04 4.32
C VAL A 282 44.65 -61.08 4.42
N CYS A 283 44.73 -60.31 5.52
CA CYS A 283 45.85 -59.48 6.02
C CYS A 283 45.89 -58.01 5.49
N SER A 284 46.21 -56.96 6.26
CA SER A 284 46.79 -56.87 7.63
C SER A 284 46.27 -55.65 8.44
N ILE A 285 46.41 -55.71 9.78
CA ILE A 285 46.41 -54.55 10.71
C ILE A 285 47.82 -54.39 11.29
N ASN A 286 48.30 -53.14 11.48
CA ASN A 286 49.25 -52.62 12.49
C ASN A 286 50.02 -51.38 11.96
N SER A 287 50.64 -50.48 12.74
CA SER A 287 50.40 -49.86 14.07
C SER A 287 51.63 -49.01 14.47
N ILE A 288 51.49 -47.79 15.05
CA ILE A 288 52.48 -47.13 15.97
C ILE A 288 53.82 -46.70 15.29
N SER A 289 54.62 -45.66 15.63
CA SER A 289 54.56 -44.43 16.47
C SER A 289 55.59 -43.38 15.96
N SER A 290 55.52 -42.14 16.48
CA SER A 290 56.64 -41.15 16.63
C SER A 290 57.32 -40.61 15.34
N SER A 291 57.71 -39.32 15.22
CA SER A 291 58.58 -38.59 16.18
C SER A 291 58.40 -37.06 16.17
N SER A 292 58.92 -36.44 17.23
CA SER A 292 58.88 -35.02 17.60
C SER A 292 59.92 -34.10 16.95
N SER A 293 59.63 -32.79 16.91
CA SER A 293 60.61 -31.68 17.11
C SER A 293 59.83 -30.40 17.51
N ASN A 294 59.86 -30.01 18.79
CA ASN A 294 60.68 -28.92 19.36
C ASN A 294 60.35 -27.51 18.80
N SER A 295 59.64 -26.65 19.54
CA SER A 295 60.17 -25.65 20.52
C SER A 295 60.19 -24.23 19.91
N THR A 296 59.85 -23.11 20.56
CA THR A 296 60.09 -22.65 21.96
C THR A 296 59.04 -21.61 22.44
N ASN A 297 58.99 -21.36 23.78
CA ASN A 297 58.75 -20.09 24.54
C ASN A 297 57.90 -18.94 23.90
N ASN A 298 57.05 -18.15 24.57
CA ASN A 298 56.68 -17.88 25.99
C ASN A 298 55.45 -16.92 25.95
N SER A 299 54.72 -16.49 27.02
CA SER A 299 54.57 -16.85 28.45
C SER A 299 53.38 -16.04 29.05
N ARG A 300 52.85 -16.44 30.23
CA ARG A 300 52.23 -15.64 31.34
C ARG A 300 51.42 -14.36 30.99
N SER A 301 50.21 -14.09 31.51
CA SER A 301 49.42 -14.67 32.61
C SER A 301 47.95 -14.16 32.55
N PRO A 302 47.01 -14.69 33.38
CA PRO A 302 45.56 -14.55 33.17
C PRO A 302 44.88 -13.45 34.02
N ASN A 303 43.62 -13.12 33.70
CA ASN A 303 42.65 -12.70 34.72
C ASN A 303 41.21 -13.08 34.34
N HIS A 304 40.38 -13.51 35.31
CA HIS A 304 39.09 -14.17 35.06
C HIS A 304 38.06 -13.80 36.15
N LYS A 305 36.98 -13.08 35.78
CA LYS A 305 35.73 -12.86 36.55
C LYS A 305 34.61 -12.59 35.52
N GLN A 306 33.64 -13.48 35.24
CA GLN A 306 32.56 -14.09 36.04
C GLN A 306 31.32 -13.19 36.25
N SER A 307 30.28 -13.45 35.44
CA SER A 307 28.84 -13.21 35.68
C SER A 307 28.07 -14.03 34.62
N GLN A 308 27.36 -15.13 34.92
CA GLN A 308 26.05 -15.27 35.58
C GLN A 308 24.88 -14.47 34.97
N LEU A 309 24.00 -15.19 34.26
CA LEU A 309 22.54 -14.97 34.10
C LEU A 309 21.96 -16.26 33.46
N LYS A 310 21.53 -17.24 34.27
CA LYS A 310 20.12 -17.48 34.66
C LYS A 310 19.15 -17.57 33.47
N GLN A 311 18.90 -18.80 33.01
CA GLN A 311 17.60 -19.17 32.43
C GLN A 311 16.60 -19.42 33.58
N HIS A 312 15.33 -19.02 33.38
CA HIS A 312 14.22 -19.41 34.24
C HIS A 312 12.99 -19.74 33.39
N GLN A 313 12.22 -20.72 33.85
CA GLN A 313 11.19 -21.45 33.12
C GLN A 313 9.96 -21.62 34.01
N SER A 314 8.82 -21.00 33.64
CA SER A 314 7.50 -21.12 34.29
C SER A 314 6.46 -20.31 33.47
N GLN A 315 5.32 -20.79 32.92
CA GLN A 315 4.14 -21.54 33.42
C GLN A 315 2.87 -20.61 33.54
N ILE A 316 1.61 -20.90 33.13
CA ILE A 316 0.97 -22.05 32.42
C ILE A 316 0.11 -21.67 31.16
N PRO A 317 -1.18 -21.17 31.15
CA PRO A 317 -2.09 -21.52 30.04
C PRO A 317 -2.84 -20.39 29.27
N LEU A 318 -3.39 -20.78 28.10
CA LEU A 318 -4.48 -20.13 27.36
C LEU A 318 -5.86 -20.74 27.69
N PRO A 319 -6.94 -19.93 27.75
CA PRO A 319 -8.32 -20.36 27.55
C PRO A 319 -8.87 -19.97 26.16
N ILE A 320 -9.84 -20.74 25.68
CA ILE A 320 -10.61 -20.69 24.40
C ILE A 320 -12.01 -20.05 24.72
N PRO A 321 -12.92 -19.61 23.79
CA PRO A 321 -12.89 -19.41 22.31
C PRO A 321 -13.26 -17.98 21.82
N HIS A 322 -13.16 -17.73 20.51
CA HIS A 322 -13.86 -16.62 19.84
C HIS A 322 -15.35 -16.94 19.59
N GLN A 323 -16.24 -16.00 19.92
CA GLN A 323 -17.65 -16.03 19.50
C GLN A 323 -17.84 -15.41 18.11
N PHE A 324 -18.68 -16.04 17.29
CA PHE A 324 -19.22 -15.44 16.05
C PHE A 324 -20.31 -14.42 16.39
N CYS A 325 -20.16 -13.16 15.95
CA CYS A 325 -21.24 -12.18 15.98
C CYS A 325 -21.96 -12.13 14.63
N HIS A 326 -23.11 -12.79 14.53
CA HIS A 326 -24.13 -12.39 13.55
C HIS A 326 -24.73 -11.05 13.97
N LEU A 327 -24.67 -10.04 13.10
CA LEU A 327 -25.43 -8.80 13.25
C LEU A 327 -26.31 -8.59 12.03
N ASN A 328 -27.56 -9.05 12.17
CA ASN A 328 -28.63 -8.79 11.23
C ASN A 328 -29.28 -7.45 11.61
N ALA A 329 -29.32 -6.48 10.70
CA ALA A 329 -29.84 -5.14 10.99
C ALA A 329 -30.71 -4.62 9.85
N ASN A 330 -32.02 -4.90 9.95
CA ASN A 330 -33.04 -4.20 9.16
C ASN A 330 -32.98 -2.69 9.44
N ARG A 331 -32.87 -1.88 8.39
CA ARG A 331 -33.36 -0.48 8.40
C ARG A 331 -34.07 -0.15 7.10
N THR A 332 -35.38 -0.28 7.15
CA THR A 332 -36.30 0.58 6.38
C THR A 332 -36.03 2.04 6.73
N LEU A 333 -35.82 2.90 5.72
CA LEU A 333 -36.14 4.32 5.80
C LEU A 333 -36.48 4.84 4.41
N SER A 334 -37.53 5.64 4.35
CA SER A 334 -38.15 6.22 3.16
C SER A 334 -37.46 7.51 2.70
N MET A 335 -37.84 7.96 1.49
CA MET A 335 -38.03 9.34 1.00
C MET A 335 -37.48 9.49 -0.44
N PRO A 336 -38.03 10.42 -1.27
CA PRO A 336 -39.28 11.16 -1.13
C PRO A 336 -40.45 10.56 -1.94
#